data_AF-A0A960EDM6-F1
#
_entry.id   AF-A0A960EDM6-F1
#
_cell.length_a   1.000
_cell.length_b   1.000
_cell.length_c   1.000
_cell.angle_alpha   90.00
_cell.angle_beta   90.00
_cell.angle_gamma   90.00
#
_symmetry.space_group_name_H-M   'P 1'
#
loop_
_entity.id
_entity.type
_entity.pdbx_description
1 polymer ?
#
loop_
_entity_poly.entity_id
_entity_poly.type
_entity_poly.pdbx_seq_one_letter_code
_entity_poly.pdbx_strand_id
1 'polypeptide(L)' 'MARLLIVHHTPSPATHAMFEAVRDGTRADGIEGVEVVATAALATTVPDVLAADAYLLGTPANLGTMSGALKHCFDTIYY' A
#
# COMPACT_ATOMS: atom_id res chain seq x y z
N MET A 1 -2.81 5.66 -18.20
CA MET A 1 -3.61 5.00 -17.15
C MET A 1 -2.97 5.42 -15.85
N ALA A 2 -3.73 5.98 -14.91
CA ALA A 2 -3.16 6.41 -13.64
C ALA A 2 -2.79 5.20 -12.79
N ARG A 3 -1.64 5.19 -12.13
CA ARG A 3 -1.18 4.06 -11.33
C ARG A 3 -1.33 4.34 -9.83
N LEU A 4 -2.16 3.53 -9.17
CA LEU A 4 -2.29 3.50 -7.72
C LEU A 4 -1.38 2.41 -7.14
N LEU A 5 -0.43 2.81 -6.30
CA LEU A 5 0.41 1.89 -5.54
C LEU A 5 -0.15 1.71 -4.12
N ILE A 6 -0.54 0.49 -3.79
CA ILE A 6 -0.89 0.08 -2.43
C ILE A 6 0.35 -0.53 -1.78
N VAL A 7 0.90 0.15 -0.77
CA VAL A 7 1.97 -0.39 0.07
C VAL A 7 1.37 -0.87 1.38
N HIS A 8 1.51 -2.15 1.68
CA HIS A 8 0.85 -2.73 2.85
C HIS A 8 1.78 -3.55 3.75
N HIS A 9 1.59 -3.44 5.05
CA HIS A 9 2.03 -4.41 6.04
C HIS A 9 0.81 -4.91 6.80
N THR A 10 0.42 -6.16 6.54
CA THR A 10 -0.84 -6.73 7.03
C THR A 10 -0.60 -8.07 7.73
N PRO A 11 0.15 -8.07 8.85
CA PRO A 11 0.57 -9.31 9.51
C PRO A 11 -0.55 -9.99 10.30
N SER A 12 -1.67 -9.30 10.55
CA SER A 12 -2.79 -9.81 11.35
C SER A 12 -4.05 -10.02 10.51
N PRO A 13 -4.94 -10.94 10.90
CA PRO A 13 -6.20 -11.16 10.17
C PRO A 13 -7.05 -9.90 9.99
N ALA A 14 -7.11 -9.03 11.01
CA ALA A 14 -7.88 -7.79 10.94
C ALA A 14 -7.31 -6.80 9.90
N THR A 15 -5.98 -6.61 9.88
CA THR A 15 -5.35 -5.73 8.88
C THR A 15 -5.37 -6.32 7.48
N HIS A 16 -5.30 -7.65 7.36
CA HIS A 16 -5.49 -8.31 6.07
C HIS A 16 -6.91 -8.14 5.53
N ALA A 17 -7.94 -8.31 6.37
CA ALA A 17 -9.33 -8.08 5.97
C ALA A 17 -9.56 -6.63 5.48
N MET A 18 -8.95 -5.64 6.15
CA MET A 18 -8.99 -4.25 5.67
C MET A 18 -8.31 -4.08 4.30
N PHE A 19 -7.17 -4.72 4.08
CA PHE A 19 -6.47 -4.67 2.80
C PHE A 19 -7.29 -5.27 1.65
N GLU A 20 -7.94 -6.41 1.88
CA GLU A 20 -8.83 -7.03 0.90
C GLU A 20 -10.01 -6.09 0.57
N ALA A 21 -10.66 -5.51 1.60
CA ALA A 21 -11.75 -4.56 1.39
C ALA A 21 -11.32 -3.30 0.62
N VAL A 22 -10.11 -2.79 0.88
CA VAL A 22 -9.53 -1.67 0.11
C VAL A 22 -9.31 -2.07 -1.34
N ARG A 23 -8.75 -3.27 -1.59
CA ARG A 23 -8.47 -3.76 -2.93
C ARG A 23 -9.77 -3.97 -3.72
N ASP A 24 -10.81 -4.47 -3.09
CA ASP A 24 -12.13 -4.60 -3.70
C ASP A 24 -12.73 -3.21 -4.00
N GLY A 25 -12.59 -2.25 -3.08
CA GLY A 25 -13.00 -0.87 -3.28
C GLY A 25 -12.30 -0.19 -4.47
N THR A 26 -11.04 -0.52 -4.75
CA THR A 26 -10.32 0.01 -5.92
C THR A 26 -10.86 -0.48 -7.27
N ARG A 27 -11.73 -1.50 -7.25
CA ARG A 27 -12.36 -2.12 -8.42
C ARG A 27 -13.87 -1.89 -8.45
N ALA A 28 -14.38 -0.98 -7.61
CA ALA A 28 -15.80 -0.66 -7.55
C ALA A 28 -16.30 -0.07 -8.88
N ASP A 29 -17.58 -0.31 -9.19
CA ASP A 29 -18.22 0.18 -10.40
C ASP A 29 -18.06 1.71 -10.53
N GLY A 30 -17.68 2.15 -11.73
CA GLY A 30 -17.41 3.56 -12.02
C GLY A 30 -15.96 4.01 -11.78
N ILE A 31 -15.09 3.15 -11.26
CA ILE A 31 -13.64 3.40 -11.24
C ILE A 31 -13.02 2.84 -12.52
N GLU A 32 -12.62 3.75 -13.42
CA GLU A 32 -12.01 3.42 -14.70
C GLU A 32 -10.64 4.11 -14.86
N GLY A 33 -9.78 3.55 -15.72
CA GLY A 33 -8.50 4.17 -16.08
C GLY A 33 -7.43 4.16 -14.97
N VAL A 34 -7.59 3.31 -13.95
CA VAL A 34 -6.64 3.14 -12.84
C VAL A 34 -6.01 1.75 -12.85
N GLU A 35 -4.68 1.68 -12.90
CA GLU A 35 -3.90 0.46 -12.67
C GLU A 35 -3.59 0.35 -11.19
N VAL A 36 -4.01 -0.74 -10.55
CA VAL A 36 -3.79 -0.96 -9.11
C VAL A 36 -2.68 -1.98 -8.93
N VAL A 37 -1.58 -1.56 -8.31
CA VAL A 37 -0.46 -2.43 -7.93
C VAL A 37 -0.37 -2.48 -6.42
N ALA A 38 -0.33 -3.68 -5.85
CA ALA A 38 -0.16 -3.87 -4.42
C ALA A 38 1.17 -4.57 -4.14
N THR A 39 1.91 -4.07 -3.16
CA THR A 39 3.19 -4.64 -2.73
C THR A 39 3.31 -4.61 -1.21
N ALA A 40 3.96 -5.64 -0.66
CA ALA A 40 4.26 -5.69 0.76
C ALA A 40 5.32 -4.62 1.08
N ALA A 41 5.20 -3.93 2.22
CA ALA A 41 6.08 -2.82 2.58
C ALA A 41 7.58 -3.18 2.55
N LEU A 42 7.96 -4.40 2.90
CA LEU A 42 9.36 -4.87 2.85
C LEU A 42 9.85 -5.27 1.46
N ALA A 43 8.94 -5.35 0.47
CA ALA A 43 9.24 -5.70 -0.92
C ALA A 43 9.05 -4.51 -1.88
N THR A 44 8.45 -3.40 -1.43
CA THR A 44 8.32 -2.17 -2.21
C THR A 44 9.69 -1.64 -2.62
N THR A 45 9.82 -1.28 -3.90
CA THR A 45 11.06 -0.74 -4.45
C THR A 45 10.91 0.73 -4.86
N VAL A 46 12.03 1.43 -5.05
CA VAL A 46 12.03 2.81 -5.57
C VAL A 46 11.34 2.93 -6.94
N PRO A 47 11.55 2.02 -7.91
CA PRO A 47 10.79 2.03 -9.17
C PRO A 47 9.28 1.91 -8.99
N ASP A 48 8.79 1.11 -8.03
CA ASP A 48 7.35 1.00 -7.78
C ASP A 48 6.75 2.35 -7.41
N VAL A 49 7.47 3.09 -6.55
CA VAL A 49 7.07 4.42 -6.07
C VAL A 49 7.16 5.45 -7.19
N LEU A 50 8.29 5.52 -7.90
CA LEU A 50 8.46 6.48 -9.00
C LEU A 50 7.48 6.28 -10.16
N ALA A 51 6.97 5.06 -10.36
CA ALA A 51 5.96 4.77 -11.38
C ALA A 51 4.52 5.11 -10.94
N ALA A 52 4.28 5.38 -9.66
CA ALA A 52 2.94 5.60 -9.12
C ALA A 52 2.51 7.07 -9.21
N ASP A 53 1.25 7.28 -9.58
CA ASP A 53 0.59 8.60 -9.54
C ASP A 53 -0.08 8.86 -8.18
N ALA A 54 -0.41 7.79 -7.44
CA ALA A 54 -1.06 7.86 -6.14
C ALA A 54 -0.61 6.71 -5.22
N TYR A 55 -0.72 6.92 -3.91
CA TYR A 55 -0.33 5.95 -2.88
C TYR A 55 -1.48 5.67 -1.92
N LEU A 56 -1.64 4.40 -1.54
CA LEU A 56 -2.44 3.97 -0.40
C LEU A 56 -1.56 3.16 0.55
N LEU A 57 -1.52 3.56 1.80
CA LEU A 57 -0.60 3.02 2.80
C LEU A 57 -1.39 2.24 3.86
N GLY A 58 -1.25 0.91 3.85
CA GLY A 58 -1.92 0.01 4.81
C GLY A 58 -0.96 -0.48 5.88
N THR A 59 -1.23 -0.22 7.16
CA THR A 59 -0.34 -0.62 8.26
C THR A 59 -1.12 -0.80 9.56
N PRO A 60 -0.78 -1.77 10.43
CA PRO A 60 -1.34 -1.81 11.78
C PRO A 60 -0.85 -0.61 12.60
N ALA A 61 -1.65 -0.24 13.59
CA ALA A 61 -1.22 0.64 14.67
C ALA A 61 -0.35 -0.16 15.67
N ASN A 62 0.96 -0.19 15.41
CA ASN A 62 1.91 -0.82 16.31
C ASN A 62 2.43 0.22 17.30
N LEU A 63 2.16 0.04 18.59
CA LEU A 63 2.62 0.93 19.67
C LEU A 63 2.25 2.41 19.44
N GLY A 64 1.06 2.67 18.87
CA GLY A 64 0.55 4.02 18.61
C GLY A 64 1.07 4.67 17.33
N THR A 65 1.80 3.94 16.47
CA THR A 65 2.31 4.45 15.19
C THR A 65 2.22 3.41 14.07
N MET A 66 2.70 3.74 12.88
CA MET A 66 2.86 2.80 11.78
C MET A 66 3.79 1.64 12.16
N SER A 67 3.57 0.48 11.55
CA SER A 67 4.50 -0.64 11.71
C SER A 67 5.93 -0.32 11.26
N GLY A 68 6.90 -1.00 11.88
CA GLY A 68 8.31 -0.90 11.50
C GLY A 68 8.58 -1.26 10.04
N ALA A 69 7.78 -2.16 9.45
CA ALA A 69 7.88 -2.50 8.04
C ALA A 69 7.55 -1.31 7.11
N LEU A 70 6.48 -0.57 7.40
CA LEU A 70 6.14 0.62 6.60
C LEU A 70 7.15 1.76 6.86
N LYS A 71 7.59 1.92 8.10
CA LYS A 71 8.65 2.89 8.42
C LYS A 71 9.95 2.57 7.68
N HIS A 72 10.36 1.30 7.66
CA HIS A 72 11.53 0.86 6.89
C HIS A 72 11.39 1.19 5.40
N CYS A 73 10.24 0.88 4.79
CA CYS A 73 9.94 1.24 3.41
C CYS A 73 10.14 2.74 3.15
N PHE A 74 9.68 3.60 4.06
CA PHE A 74 9.89 5.05 3.92
C PHE A 74 11.36 5.45 4.06
N ASP A 75 12.05 4.89 5.04
CA ASP A 75 13.47 5.18 5.28
C ASP A 75 14.36 4.76 4.10
N THR A 76 13.97 3.74 3.34
CA THR A 76 14.78 3.23 2.22
C THR A 76 14.39 3.80 0.85
N ILE A 77 13.21 4.42 0.72
CA ILE A 77 12.72 4.94 -0.57
C ILE A 77 12.98 6.43 -0.72
N TYR A 78 12.93 7.18 0.38
CA TYR A 78 13.09 8.65 0.36
C TYR A 78 14.53 9.13 0.57
N TYR A 79 15.48 8.21 0.73
CA TYR A 79 16.92 8.47 0.81
C TYR A 79 17.64 7.79 -0.36
#